data_AF-A0A9P8BUA1-F1
#
_entry.id   AF-A0A9P8BUA1-F1
#
_cell.length_a   1.000
_cell.length_b   1.000
_cell.length_c   1.000
_cell.angle_alpha   90.00
_cell.angle_beta   90.00
_cell.angle_gamma   90.00
#
_symmetry.space_group_name_H-M   'P 1'
#
loop_
_entity.id
_entity.type
_entity.pdbx_description
1 polymer ?
#
loop_
_entity_poly.entity_id
_entity_poly.type
_entity_poly.pdbx_seq_one_letter_code
_entity_poly.pdbx_strand_id
1 'polypeptide(L)'
;MKFFKALALLATTLSLVLAQDATTDSAPTPCMLCLQDSIQSLPACTTVKVVIGEMEPASDPAYAACLCSSLDGAWIDKCTSTCSQDVLSFKNAYAENIQAAGLSCGAQPTFIPVSFA
;
A
#
# COMPACT_ATOMS: atom_id res chain seq x y z
N MET A 1 26.52 17.20 -57.19
CA MET A 1 25.16 16.64 -57.08
C MET A 1 24.70 16.82 -55.65
N LYS A 2 23.55 17.48 -55.45
CA LYS A 2 22.96 17.82 -54.14
C LYS A 2 22.14 16.63 -53.64
N PHE A 3 22.41 16.13 -52.43
CA PHE A 3 21.46 15.30 -51.69
C PHE A 3 21.59 15.58 -50.19
N PHE A 4 20.86 16.58 -49.71
CA PHE A 4 20.51 16.70 -48.30
C PHE A 4 19.32 15.76 -48.06
N LYS A 5 19.53 14.66 -47.34
CA LYS A 5 18.45 13.80 -46.85
C LYS A 5 17.92 14.42 -45.56
N ALA A 6 16.67 14.86 -45.63
CA ALA A 6 15.94 15.51 -44.56
C ALA A 6 15.57 14.52 -43.43
N LEU A 7 15.66 15.04 -42.21
CA LEU A 7 14.79 14.79 -41.05
C LEU A 7 14.18 13.38 -40.92
N ALA A 8 14.82 12.53 -40.12
CA ALA A 8 14.10 11.50 -39.36
C ALA A 8 13.49 12.18 -38.12
N LEU A 9 12.24 12.62 -38.22
CA LEU A 9 11.48 13.06 -37.05
C LEU A 9 11.00 11.81 -36.30
N LEU A 10 11.48 11.63 -35.08
CA LEU A 10 10.99 10.62 -34.13
C LEU A 10 9.47 10.78 -33.97
N ALA A 11 8.71 9.80 -34.45
CA ALA A 11 7.31 9.62 -34.10
C ALA A 11 7.20 8.51 -33.05
N THR A 12 7.65 8.80 -31.83
CA THR A 12 7.32 8.00 -30.64
C THR A 12 6.00 8.51 -30.07
N THR A 13 4.88 8.11 -30.66
CA THR A 13 3.59 8.15 -29.96
C THR A 13 3.34 6.77 -29.40
N LEU A 14 4.02 6.49 -28.29
CA LEU A 14 3.65 5.42 -27.37
C LEU A 14 2.33 5.87 -26.73
N SER A 15 1.20 5.53 -27.37
CA SER A 15 -0.11 5.68 -26.75
C SER A 15 -0.23 4.68 -25.61
N LEU A 16 0.34 5.03 -24.46
CA LEU A 16 -0.04 4.43 -23.19
C LEU A 16 -1.46 4.91 -22.87
N VAL A 17 -2.45 4.18 -23.39
CA VAL A 17 -3.75 4.10 -22.74
C VAL A 17 -3.53 3.31 -21.45
N LEU A 18 -3.14 4.01 -20.38
CA LEU A 18 -3.55 3.59 -19.05
C LEU A 18 -5.02 3.97 -18.91
N ALA A 19 -5.89 3.12 -19.43
CA ALA A 19 -7.23 3.01 -18.87
C ALA A 19 -7.07 2.33 -17.51
N GLN A 20 -6.66 3.11 -16.51
CA GLN A 20 -6.93 2.77 -15.12
C GLN A 20 -8.44 2.94 -14.96
N ASP A 21 -9.17 1.84 -15.13
CA ASP A 21 -10.57 1.75 -14.74
C ASP A 21 -10.61 2.00 -13.23
N ALA A 22 -10.81 3.27 -12.90
CA ALA A 22 -11.31 3.70 -11.62
C ALA A 22 -12.72 3.11 -11.47
N THR A 23 -13.02 2.63 -10.26
CA THR A 23 -14.29 2.06 -9.82
C THR A 23 -14.54 0.60 -10.21
N THR A 24 -14.01 -0.30 -9.39
CA THR A 24 -14.76 -1.51 -9.08
C THR A 24 -14.70 -1.73 -7.58
N ASP A 25 -15.88 -1.68 -6.96
CA ASP A 25 -16.26 -2.46 -5.79
C ASP A 25 -15.94 -3.94 -6.06
N SER A 26 -14.64 -4.25 -6.16
CA SER A 26 -14.16 -5.59 -6.36
C SER A 26 -14.32 -6.27 -5.02
N ALA A 27 -15.16 -7.30 -4.97
CA ALA A 27 -15.22 -8.18 -3.83
C ALA A 27 -13.78 -8.53 -3.39
N PRO A 28 -13.48 -8.47 -2.08
CA PRO A 28 -12.11 -8.58 -1.60
C PRO A 28 -11.47 -9.86 -2.14
N THR A 29 -10.30 -9.71 -2.76
CA THR A 29 -9.58 -10.85 -3.33
C THR A 29 -9.16 -11.81 -2.22
N PRO A 30 -8.89 -13.10 -2.51
CA PRO A 30 -8.36 -14.04 -1.52
C PRO A 30 -7.10 -13.52 -0.82
N CYS A 31 -6.27 -12.76 -1.55
CA CYS A 31 -5.10 -12.11 -0.98
C CYS A 31 -5.48 -11.01 0.02
N MET A 32 -6.43 -10.13 -0.32
CA MET A 32 -6.91 -9.08 0.59
C MET A 32 -7.53 -9.67 1.86
N LEU A 33 -8.33 -10.72 1.73
CA LEU A 33 -8.90 -11.43 2.88
C LEU A 33 -7.81 -12.03 3.77
N CYS A 34 -6.81 -12.70 3.18
CA CYS A 34 -5.69 -13.23 3.95
C CYS A 34 -4.93 -12.12 4.70
N LEU A 35 -4.63 -11.01 4.03
CA LEU A 35 -3.93 -9.89 4.64
C LEU A 35 -4.74 -9.30 5.80
N GLN A 36 -6.04 -9.13 5.61
CA GLN A 36 -6.97 -8.67 6.63
C GLN A 36 -7.02 -9.62 7.84
N ASP A 37 -7.15 -10.93 7.62
CA ASP A 37 -7.12 -11.92 8.69
C ASP A 37 -5.77 -11.95 9.41
N SER A 38 -4.68 -11.80 8.65
CA SER A 38 -3.32 -11.86 9.20
C SER A 38 -3.03 -10.67 10.11
N ILE A 39 -3.36 -9.44 9.70
CA ILE A 39 -3.23 -8.27 10.57
C ILE A 39 -4.20 -8.34 11.76
N GLN A 40 -5.44 -8.82 11.57
CA GLN A 40 -6.41 -9.02 12.65
C GLN A 40 -5.94 -10.05 13.69
N SER A 41 -5.09 -11.00 13.28
CA SER A 41 -4.51 -12.02 14.18
C SER A 41 -3.45 -11.47 15.12
N LEU A 42 -2.97 -10.23 14.91
CA LEU A 42 -2.04 -9.60 15.83
C LEU A 42 -2.75 -9.27 17.15
N PRO A 43 -2.15 -9.56 18.31
CA PRO A 43 -2.79 -9.33 19.61
C PRO A 43 -3.31 -7.91 19.80
N ALA A 44 -2.55 -6.91 19.32
CA ALA A 44 -2.89 -5.49 19.40
C ALA A 44 -3.98 -5.04 18.41
N CYS A 45 -4.35 -5.88 17.45
CA CYS A 45 -5.30 -5.56 16.39
C CYS A 45 -6.67 -6.23 16.59
N THR A 46 -6.81 -7.12 17.58
CA THR A 46 -8.02 -7.93 17.80
C THR A 46 -9.31 -7.13 17.99
N THR A 47 -9.23 -5.92 18.55
CA THR A 47 -10.37 -5.03 18.78
C THR A 47 -10.58 -4.00 17.67
N VAL A 48 -9.68 -3.95 16.68
CA VAL A 48 -9.73 -2.97 15.58
C VAL A 48 -10.38 -3.64 14.39
N LYS A 49 -11.39 -3.01 13.77
CA LYS A 49 -11.95 -3.53 12.52
C LYS A 49 -11.04 -3.09 11.37
N VAL A 50 -10.09 -3.96 10.99
CA VAL A 50 -9.23 -3.69 9.84
C VAL A 50 -10.01 -3.95 8.57
N VAL A 51 -10.23 -2.94 7.73
CA VAL A 51 -10.69 -3.10 6.34
C VAL A 51 -9.69 -2.45 5.40
N ILE A 52 -9.08 -3.25 4.52
CA ILE A 52 -8.09 -2.76 3.57
C ILE A 52 -8.77 -1.83 2.56
N GLY A 53 -8.25 -0.61 2.42
CA GLY A 53 -8.76 0.40 1.47
C GLY A 53 -9.81 1.37 2.03
N GLU A 54 -10.39 1.08 3.20
CA GLU A 54 -11.46 1.90 3.80
C GLU A 54 -11.05 2.59 5.11
N MET A 55 -9.87 2.28 5.66
CA MET A 55 -9.46 2.86 6.94
C MET A 55 -8.88 4.25 6.80
N GLU A 56 -9.39 5.19 7.59
CA GLU A 56 -8.81 6.50 7.85
C GLU A 56 -7.89 6.41 9.08
N PRO A 57 -6.56 6.25 8.90
CA PRO A 57 -5.69 5.84 10.00
C PRO A 57 -5.54 6.92 11.08
N ALA A 58 -5.70 8.20 10.69
CA ALA A 58 -5.64 9.34 11.59
C ALA A 58 -6.81 9.39 12.59
N SER A 59 -7.91 8.68 12.32
CA SER A 59 -9.11 8.71 13.15
C SER A 59 -9.13 7.65 14.27
N ASP A 60 -8.24 6.66 14.21
CA ASP A 60 -8.25 5.52 15.14
C ASP A 60 -6.86 5.25 15.79
N PRO A 61 -6.66 5.71 17.04
CA PRO A 61 -5.44 5.44 17.80
C PRO A 61 -5.21 3.95 18.08
N ALA A 62 -6.27 3.13 18.15
CA ALA A 62 -6.14 1.69 18.34
C ALA A 62 -5.58 1.02 17.07
N TYR A 63 -5.94 1.53 15.89
CA TYR A 63 -5.33 1.09 14.63
C TYR A 63 -3.84 1.48 14.55
N ALA A 64 -3.48 2.70 14.96
CA ALA A 64 -2.07 3.10 15.06
C ALA A 64 -1.30 2.18 16.04
N ALA A 65 -1.88 1.87 17.20
CA ALA A 65 -1.28 0.96 18.18
C ALA A 65 -1.12 -0.47 17.63
N CYS A 66 -2.13 -0.94 16.89
CA CYS A 66 -2.11 -2.21 16.15
C CYS A 66 -0.91 -2.26 15.19
N LEU A 67 -0.73 -1.25 14.34
CA LEU A 67 0.37 -1.20 13.38
C LEU A 67 1.75 -1.05 14.04
N CYS A 68 1.83 -0.31 15.14
CA CYS A 68 3.05 -0.20 15.95
C CYS A 68 3.50 -1.55 16.55
N SER A 69 2.61 -2.54 16.64
CA SER A 69 2.98 -3.89 17.09
C SER A 69 3.74 -4.70 16.03
N SER A 70 3.71 -4.29 14.76
CA SER A 70 4.47 -4.92 13.67
C SER A 70 4.79 -3.92 12.56
N LEU A 71 5.85 -3.14 12.80
CA LEU A 71 6.41 -2.18 11.83
C LEU A 71 7.18 -2.85 10.69
N ASP A 72 7.66 -4.06 10.93
CA ASP A 72 8.39 -4.88 9.96
C ASP A 72 7.47 -5.57 8.93
N GLY A 73 6.16 -5.48 9.14
CA GLY A 73 5.17 -6.13 8.28
C GLY A 73 5.27 -7.66 8.30
N ALA A 74 5.82 -8.28 9.33
CA ALA A 74 6.00 -9.74 9.38
C ALA A 74 4.68 -10.52 9.26
N TRP A 75 3.56 -9.91 9.65
CA TRP A 75 2.22 -10.50 9.45
C TRP A 75 1.90 -10.74 7.96
N ILE A 76 2.47 -9.96 7.05
CA ILE A 76 2.25 -10.09 5.60
C ILE A 76 2.80 -11.42 5.08
N ASP A 77 3.86 -11.96 5.69
CA ASP A 77 4.52 -13.22 5.27
C ASP A 77 3.58 -14.43 5.37
N LYS A 78 2.57 -14.39 6.25
CA LYS A 78 1.56 -15.47 6.38
C LYS A 78 0.76 -15.67 5.09
N CYS A 79 0.69 -14.64 4.23
CA CYS A 79 -0.10 -14.67 3.01
C CYS A 79 0.69 -15.00 1.75
N THR A 80 1.99 -15.31 1.87
CA THR A 80 2.87 -15.61 0.71
C THR A 80 2.38 -16.76 -0.18
N SER A 81 1.59 -17.69 0.37
CA SER A 81 1.02 -18.81 -0.41
C SER A 81 -0.33 -18.48 -1.06
N THR A 82 -1.03 -17.46 -0.56
CA THR A 82 -2.36 -17.05 -1.03
C THR A 82 -2.29 -15.85 -1.98
N CYS A 83 -1.34 -14.97 -1.71
CA CYS A 83 -1.01 -13.83 -2.53
C CYS A 83 0.19 -14.21 -3.43
N SER A 84 0.17 -13.80 -4.68
CA SER A 84 1.28 -13.98 -5.64
C SER A 84 2.53 -13.18 -5.22
N GLN A 85 3.52 -13.00 -6.12
CA GLN A 85 4.75 -12.22 -5.84
C GLN A 85 4.51 -10.79 -5.30
N ASP A 86 3.29 -10.27 -5.39
CA ASP A 86 2.88 -8.98 -4.82
C ASP A 86 3.04 -8.86 -3.30
N VAL A 87 3.15 -9.95 -2.53
CA VAL A 87 3.39 -9.88 -1.07
C VAL A 87 4.71 -9.20 -0.74
N LEU A 88 5.77 -9.51 -1.50
CA LEU A 88 7.09 -8.95 -1.26
C LEU A 88 7.09 -7.44 -1.54
N SER A 89 6.44 -7.05 -2.64
CA SER A 89 6.21 -5.65 -3.00
C SER A 89 5.34 -4.93 -1.96
N PHE A 90 4.28 -5.59 -1.47
CA PHE A 90 3.39 -5.04 -0.45
C PHE A 90 4.10 -4.87 0.89
N LYS A 91 4.96 -5.79 1.29
CA LYS A 91 5.76 -5.70 2.52
C LYS A 91 6.76 -4.54 2.48
N ASN A 92 7.46 -4.39 1.35
CA ASN A 92 8.36 -3.26 1.14
C ASN A 92 7.60 -1.93 1.16
N ALA A 93 6.48 -1.87 0.43
CA ALA A 93 5.62 -0.69 0.41
C ALA A 93 4.99 -0.39 1.79
N TYR A 94 4.64 -1.41 2.57
CA TYR A 94 4.04 -1.23 3.90
C TYR A 94 4.96 -0.46 4.82
N ALA A 95 6.21 -0.90 4.98
CA ALA A 95 7.16 -0.25 5.87
C ALA A 95 7.45 1.21 5.48
N GLU A 96 7.54 1.48 4.18
CA GLU A 96 7.73 2.85 3.64
C GLU A 96 6.46 3.71 3.82
N ASN A 97 5.29 3.16 3.50
CA ASN A 97 4.03 3.91 3.53
C ASN A 97 3.57 4.23 4.95
N ILE A 98 3.76 3.34 5.94
CA ILE A 98 3.38 3.66 7.33
C ILE A 98 4.24 4.79 7.91
N GLN A 99 5.52 4.86 7.51
CA GLN A 99 6.40 5.96 7.90
C GLN A 99 6.02 7.25 7.17
N ALA A 100 5.75 7.18 5.86
CA ALA A 100 5.30 8.33 5.07
C ALA A 100 3.94 8.86 5.54
N ALA A 101 3.05 7.99 6.03
CA ALA A 101 1.79 8.36 6.67
C ALA A 101 1.97 9.03 8.04
N GLY A 102 3.20 9.04 8.58
CA GLY A 102 3.52 9.71 9.83
C GLY A 102 3.14 8.91 11.08
N LEU A 103 3.15 7.58 11.00
CA LEU A 103 2.92 6.73 12.17
C LEU A 103 3.98 6.99 13.25
N SER A 104 3.55 7.45 14.42
CA SER A 104 4.38 7.68 15.60
C SER A 104 4.01 6.67 16.67
N CYS A 105 4.95 5.79 17.05
CA CYS A 105 4.74 4.74 18.05
C CYS A 105 5.14 5.15 19.47
N GLY A 106 4.88 6.41 19.84
CA GLY A 106 5.12 6.93 21.19
C GLY A 106 4.17 6.37 22.25
N ALA A 107 4.11 7.01 23.42
CA ALA A 107 3.24 6.60 24.53
C ALA A 107 1.74 6.56 24.14
N GLN A 108 1.34 7.39 23.18
CA GLN A 108 0.06 7.28 22.49
C GLN A 108 0.34 7.17 20.99
N PRO A 109 0.18 5.96 20.41
CA PRO A 109 0.35 5.78 18.97
C PRO A 109 -0.65 6.61 18.16
N THR A 110 -0.16 7.39 17.22
CA THR A 110 -0.98 8.24 16.35
C THR A 110 -0.37 8.35 14.96
N PHE A 111 -1.20 8.71 13.98
CA PHE A 111 -0.72 9.20 12.69
C PHE A 111 -0.61 10.71 12.78
N ILE A 112 0.62 11.22 12.84
CA ILE A 112 0.90 12.65 12.77
C ILE A 112 1.42 12.89 11.36
N PRO A 113 0.63 13.49 10.46
CA PRO A 113 1.09 13.75 9.10
C PRO A 113 2.42 14.48 9.16
N VAL A 114 3.44 13.97 8.46
CA VAL A 114 4.67 14.73 8.25
C VAL A 114 4.27 16.00 7.52
N SER A 115 4.30 17.15 8.21
CA SER A 115 4.12 18.43 7.54
C SER A 115 5.29 18.58 6.58
N PHE A 116 5.04 18.46 5.28
CA PHE A 116 6.00 18.92 4.29
C PHE A 116 6.07 20.44 4.42
N ALA A 117 7.07 20.91 5.17
CA ALA A 117 7.46 22.31 5.22
C ALA A 117 8.24 22.70 3.96
#